data_AF-A0A832ZTV6-F1
#
_entry.id   AF-A0A832ZTV6-F1
#
_cell.length_a   1.000
_cell.length_b   1.000
_cell.length_c   1.000
_cell.angle_alpha   90.00
_cell.angle_beta   90.00
_cell.angle_gamma   90.00
#
_symmetry.space_group_name_H-M   'P 1'
#
loop_
_entity.id
_entity.type
_entity.pdbx_description
1 polymer ?
#
loop_
_entity_poly.entity_id
_entity_poly.type
_entity_poly.pdbx_seq_one_letter_code
_entity_poly.pdbx_strand_id
1 'polypeptide(L)'
;MRQLADYAMVAFIEAIKRGFPIYAKKFMSDVILVRNKHGRGILYVNYINVGDGSRYVTVAADKYSIWGVRVVRVRDDKIIEVNPHLVPDAVGQHIELISTFEVDVWSKRLKLFELGSPVGDVPDVLKPFSRVGAEVRYIEETFDYVVVFNGVAPVWYNKLTGKVDDSREWQKTMGLLPKELEGIEA
;
A
#
# COMPACT_ATOMS: atom_id res chain seq x y z
N MET A 1 -15.66 -15.91 -13.62
CA MET A 1 -16.13 -15.05 -12.51
C MET A 1 -14.92 -14.68 -11.66
N ARG A 2 -14.73 -13.40 -11.35
CA ARG A 2 -13.58 -12.91 -10.57
C ARG A 2 -13.75 -13.30 -9.09
N GLN A 3 -12.72 -13.81 -8.44
CA GLN A 3 -12.79 -14.24 -7.04
C GLN A 3 -12.67 -13.04 -6.10
N LEU A 4 -13.14 -13.16 -4.85
CA LEU A 4 -13.11 -12.05 -3.88
C LEU A 4 -11.68 -11.53 -3.64
N ALA A 5 -10.72 -12.45 -3.50
CA ALA A 5 -9.31 -12.10 -3.36
C ALA A 5 -8.78 -11.32 -4.58
N ASP A 6 -9.28 -11.58 -5.79
CA ASP A 6 -8.85 -10.83 -6.99
C ASP A 6 -9.29 -9.35 -6.96
N TYR A 7 -10.37 -9.04 -6.25
CA TYR A 7 -10.81 -7.66 -6.02
C TYR A 7 -9.97 -7.00 -4.93
N ALA A 8 -9.84 -7.65 -3.77
CA ALA A 8 -9.04 -7.12 -2.66
C ALA A 8 -7.58 -6.88 -3.06
N MET A 9 -6.98 -7.77 -3.87
CA MET A 9 -5.62 -7.61 -4.38
C MET A 9 -5.41 -6.30 -5.18
N VAL A 10 -6.45 -5.70 -5.75
CA VAL A 10 -6.32 -4.38 -6.42
C VAL A 10 -5.93 -3.31 -5.42
N ALA A 11 -6.59 -3.24 -4.26
CA ALA A 11 -6.24 -2.28 -3.21
C ALA A 11 -4.84 -2.56 -2.64
N PHE A 12 -4.48 -3.83 -2.44
CA PHE A 12 -3.13 -4.21 -1.97
C PHE A 12 -2.04 -3.82 -2.96
N ILE A 13 -2.24 -4.08 -4.26
CA ILE A 13 -1.27 -3.68 -5.29
C ILE A 13 -1.12 -2.17 -5.32
N GLU A 14 -2.21 -1.41 -5.24
CA GLU A 14 -2.13 0.06 -5.21
C GLU A 14 -1.44 0.57 -3.93
N ALA A 15 -1.67 -0.04 -2.76
CA ALA A 15 -0.94 0.30 -1.54
C ALA A 15 0.57 0.01 -1.66
N ILE A 16 0.95 -1.15 -2.21
CA ILE A 16 2.36 -1.55 -2.41
C ILE A 16 3.03 -0.65 -3.44
N LYS A 17 2.36 -0.32 -4.55
CA LYS A 17 2.86 0.66 -5.53
C LYS A 17 3.13 2.00 -4.86
N ARG A 18 2.27 2.46 -3.95
CA ARG A 18 2.44 3.70 -3.19
C ARG A 18 3.44 3.60 -2.03
N GLY A 19 4.14 2.46 -1.91
CA GLY A 19 5.26 2.30 -1.00
C GLY A 19 4.92 1.64 0.32
N PHE A 20 3.74 1.05 0.52
CA PHE A 20 3.47 0.26 1.72
C PHE A 20 4.36 -1.02 1.73
N PRO A 21 5.21 -1.23 2.76
CA PRO A 21 6.30 -2.21 2.73
C PRO A 21 5.83 -3.63 3.06
N ILE A 22 4.97 -4.17 2.19
CA ILE A 22 4.45 -5.53 2.31
C ILE A 22 4.55 -6.28 0.97
N TYR A 23 4.72 -7.58 1.05
CA TYR A 23 4.35 -8.52 -0.01
C TYR A 23 2.94 -9.02 0.24
N ALA A 24 2.15 -9.13 -0.83
CA ALA A 24 0.82 -9.71 -0.77
C ALA A 24 0.56 -10.60 -1.98
N LYS A 25 0.04 -11.79 -1.77
CA LYS A 25 -0.33 -12.70 -2.86
C LYS A 25 -1.64 -13.39 -2.54
N LYS A 26 -2.51 -13.46 -3.54
CA LYS A 26 -3.68 -14.35 -3.50
C LYS A 26 -3.23 -15.79 -3.27
N PHE A 27 -3.71 -16.39 -2.19
CA PHE A 27 -3.43 -17.77 -1.82
C PHE A 27 -4.59 -18.70 -2.21
N MET A 28 -5.83 -18.28 -1.93
CA MET A 28 -7.07 -18.95 -2.33
C MET A 28 -8.10 -17.93 -2.81
N SER A 29 -9.32 -18.36 -3.13
CA SER A 29 -10.40 -17.50 -3.64
C SER A 29 -10.79 -16.34 -2.74
N ASP A 30 -10.62 -16.52 -1.44
CA ASP A 30 -11.04 -15.65 -0.34
C ASP A 30 -9.88 -15.43 0.65
N VAL A 31 -8.64 -15.70 0.24
CA VAL A 31 -7.47 -15.67 1.13
C VAL A 31 -6.28 -14.97 0.48
N ILE A 32 -5.69 -14.03 1.22
CA ILE A 32 -4.46 -13.32 0.86
C ILE A 32 -3.37 -13.70 1.85
N LEU A 33 -2.25 -14.19 1.34
CA LEU A 33 -1.02 -14.31 2.11
C LEU A 33 -0.31 -12.96 2.11
N VAL A 34 0.04 -12.46 3.29
CA VAL A 34 0.83 -11.23 3.48
C VAL A 34 2.14 -11.54 4.17
N ARG A 35 3.20 -10.80 3.82
CA ARG A 35 4.51 -10.89 4.46
C ARG A 35 5.15 -9.50 4.51
N ASN A 36 5.87 -9.21 5.57
CA ASN A 36 6.77 -8.07 5.64
C ASN A 36 8.03 -8.45 6.42
N LYS A 37 8.81 -7.46 6.86
CA LYS A 37 10.05 -7.68 7.62
C LYS A 37 9.83 -8.30 9.02
N HIS A 38 8.63 -8.17 9.59
CA HIS A 38 8.31 -8.65 10.92
C HIS A 38 7.78 -10.09 10.90
N GLY A 39 7.06 -10.47 9.85
CA GLY A 39 6.52 -11.82 9.78
C GLY A 39 5.66 -12.07 8.54
N ARG A 40 4.82 -13.10 8.65
CA ARG A 40 3.86 -13.52 7.62
C ARG A 40 2.52 -13.83 8.28
N GLY A 41 1.45 -13.54 7.56
CA GLY A 41 0.08 -13.77 8.03
C GLY A 41 -0.86 -14.09 6.89
N ILE A 42 -2.05 -14.55 7.26
CA ILE A 42 -3.13 -14.83 6.32
C ILE A 42 -4.27 -13.87 6.61
N LEU A 43 -4.78 -13.21 5.57
CA LEU A 43 -5.97 -12.37 5.63
C LEU A 43 -7.11 -13.03 4.87
N TYR A 44 -8.30 -12.99 5.45
CA TYR A 44 -9.53 -13.51 4.85
C TYR A 44 -10.32 -12.38 4.21
N VAL A 45 -10.86 -12.66 3.03
CA VAL A 45 -11.61 -11.72 2.20
C VAL A 45 -13.08 -12.09 2.22
N ASN A 46 -13.92 -11.17 2.67
CA ASN A 46 -15.38 -11.32 2.69
C ASN A 46 -16.04 -10.21 1.86
N TYR A 47 -17.37 -10.18 1.86
CA TYR A 47 -18.11 -9.06 1.31
C TYR A 47 -19.28 -8.65 2.19
N ILE A 48 -19.68 -7.38 2.08
CA ILE A 48 -20.85 -6.81 2.74
C ILE A 48 -21.71 -6.14 1.68
N ASN A 49 -22.96 -6.55 1.55
CA ASN A 49 -23.92 -5.91 0.65
C ASN A 49 -24.35 -4.55 1.22
N VAL A 50 -24.40 -3.53 0.36
CA VAL A 50 -24.72 -2.15 0.76
C VAL A 50 -26.22 -1.84 0.60
N GLY A 51 -26.96 -2.68 -0.14
CA GLY A 51 -28.40 -2.52 -0.38
C GLY A 51 -28.74 -1.68 -1.62
N ASP A 52 -27.75 -1.06 -2.27
CA ASP A 52 -27.88 -0.28 -3.51
C ASP A 52 -27.43 -1.06 -4.76
N GLY A 53 -27.41 -2.39 -4.66
CA GLY A 53 -26.85 -3.29 -5.69
C GLY A 53 -25.32 -3.39 -5.70
N SER A 54 -24.60 -2.66 -4.83
CA SER A 54 -23.16 -2.81 -4.65
C SER A 54 -22.79 -3.63 -3.40
N ARG A 55 -21.55 -4.13 -3.40
CA ARG A 55 -20.92 -4.80 -2.25
C ARG A 55 -19.56 -4.19 -1.94
N TYR A 56 -19.24 -4.05 -0.67
CA TYR A 56 -17.87 -3.85 -0.23
C TYR A 56 -17.17 -5.19 -0.13
N VAL A 57 -15.96 -5.29 -0.68
CA VAL A 57 -15.02 -6.37 -0.40
C VAL A 57 -14.25 -5.97 0.86
N THR A 58 -14.29 -6.83 1.87
CA THR A 58 -13.68 -6.58 3.16
C THR A 58 -12.56 -7.55 3.45
N VAL A 59 -11.56 -7.12 4.21
CA VAL A 59 -10.38 -7.94 4.57
C VAL A 59 -10.20 -7.93 6.08
N ALA A 60 -9.92 -9.10 6.66
CA ALA A 60 -9.74 -9.26 8.11
C ALA A 60 -8.72 -10.36 8.45
N ALA A 61 -8.20 -10.35 9.68
CA ALA A 61 -7.36 -11.43 10.21
C ALA A 61 -8.14 -12.73 10.47
N ASP A 62 -9.42 -12.63 10.85
CA ASP A 62 -10.27 -13.77 11.15
C ASP A 62 -11.29 -14.06 10.05
N LYS A 63 -11.49 -15.36 9.77
CA LYS A 63 -12.52 -15.82 8.83
C LYS A 63 -13.90 -15.51 9.43
N TYR A 64 -14.75 -14.84 8.65
CA TYR A 64 -16.08 -14.33 9.05
C TYR A 64 -16.09 -13.16 10.04
N SER A 65 -14.99 -12.42 10.17
CA SER A 65 -14.98 -11.22 11.00
C SER A 65 -15.99 -10.17 10.52
N ILE A 66 -16.83 -9.69 11.45
CA ILE A 66 -17.72 -8.54 11.22
C ILE A 66 -16.96 -7.21 11.18
N TRP A 67 -15.70 -7.21 11.60
CA TRP A 67 -14.81 -6.04 11.65
C TRP A 67 -13.89 -5.93 10.43
N GLY A 68 -14.27 -6.56 9.31
CA GLY A 68 -13.48 -6.52 8.08
C GLY A 68 -13.36 -5.11 7.50
N VAL A 69 -12.14 -4.75 7.09
CA VAL A 69 -11.81 -3.44 6.54
C VAL A 69 -12.22 -3.35 5.07
N ARG A 70 -12.92 -2.29 4.69
CA ARG A 70 -13.57 -2.12 3.37
C ARG A 70 -12.59 -1.59 2.31
N VAL A 71 -11.83 -2.49 1.69
CA VAL A 71 -10.74 -2.12 0.77
C VAL A 71 -11.19 -1.82 -0.66
N VAL A 72 -12.31 -2.37 -1.12
CA VAL A 72 -12.83 -2.16 -2.49
C VAL A 72 -14.36 -2.16 -2.49
N ARG A 73 -14.99 -1.34 -3.33
CA ARG A 73 -16.43 -1.42 -3.63
C ARG A 73 -16.67 -1.90 -5.05
N VAL A 74 -17.61 -2.83 -5.21
CA VAL A 74 -17.92 -3.48 -6.48
C VAL A 74 -19.42 -3.35 -6.77
N ARG A 75 -19.77 -3.02 -8.02
CA ARG A 75 -21.14 -3.07 -8.56
C ARG A 75 -21.08 -3.74 -9.93
N ASP A 76 -21.95 -4.71 -10.18
CA ASP A 76 -21.99 -5.47 -11.44
C ASP A 76 -20.61 -6.00 -11.87
N ASP A 77 -19.89 -6.58 -10.91
CA ASP A 77 -18.51 -7.08 -11.04
C ASP A 77 -17.44 -6.05 -11.44
N LYS A 78 -17.80 -4.77 -11.54
CA LYS A 78 -16.89 -3.65 -11.79
C LYS A 78 -16.48 -2.98 -10.48
N ILE A 79 -15.20 -2.66 -10.37
CA ILE A 79 -14.65 -1.89 -9.26
C ILE A 79 -15.06 -0.43 -9.46
N ILE A 80 -15.74 0.15 -8.47
CA ILE A 80 -16.18 1.55 -8.48
C ILE A 80 -15.45 2.40 -7.43
N GLU A 81 -14.77 1.76 -6.48
CA GLU A 81 -14.03 2.42 -5.40
C GLU A 81 -12.87 1.52 -4.99
N VAL A 82 -11.68 2.10 -4.80
CA VAL A 82 -10.48 1.40 -4.29
C VAL A 82 -9.92 2.22 -3.14
N ASN A 83 -9.76 1.59 -1.99
CA ASN A 83 -9.30 2.23 -0.75
C ASN A 83 -7.94 1.66 -0.33
N PRO A 84 -6.84 1.96 -1.05
CA PRO A 84 -5.52 1.43 -0.72
C PRO A 84 -5.04 1.91 0.66
N HIS A 85 -5.49 3.10 1.09
CA HIS A 85 -5.16 3.68 2.38
C HIS A 85 -5.72 2.91 3.59
N LEU A 86 -6.66 1.99 3.38
CA LEU A 86 -7.20 1.12 4.43
C LEU A 86 -6.50 -0.25 4.48
N VAL A 87 -5.59 -0.55 3.54
CA VAL A 87 -4.82 -1.79 3.55
C VAL A 87 -3.95 -1.94 4.80
N PRO A 88 -3.27 -0.88 5.31
CA PRO A 88 -2.52 -1.00 6.56
C PRO A 88 -3.41 -1.39 7.75
N ASP A 89 -4.64 -0.88 7.83
CA ASP A 89 -5.59 -1.25 8.89
C ASP A 89 -5.95 -2.74 8.83
N ALA A 90 -6.13 -3.29 7.61
CA ALA A 90 -6.41 -4.71 7.42
C ALA A 90 -5.22 -5.60 7.84
N VAL A 91 -3.99 -5.17 7.50
CA VAL A 91 -2.76 -5.86 7.89
C VAL A 91 -2.51 -5.76 9.39
N GLY A 92 -2.82 -4.61 9.99
CA GLY A 92 -2.68 -4.31 11.42
C GLY A 92 -3.58 -5.13 12.34
N GLN A 93 -4.58 -5.84 11.80
CA GLN A 93 -5.32 -6.84 12.57
C GLN A 93 -4.43 -8.03 12.98
N HIS A 94 -3.30 -8.25 12.31
CA HIS A 94 -2.22 -9.13 12.77
C HIS A 94 -1.15 -8.31 13.48
N ILE A 95 -1.22 -8.24 14.81
CA ILE A 95 -0.31 -7.44 15.64
C ILE A 95 1.18 -7.81 15.45
N GLU A 96 1.46 -9.03 15.00
CA GLU A 96 2.82 -9.50 14.72
C GLU A 96 3.41 -8.93 13.42
N LEU A 97 2.57 -8.42 12.51
CA LEU A 97 3.03 -7.88 11.22
C LEU A 97 3.40 -6.42 11.34
N ILE A 98 2.61 -5.60 12.02
CA ILE A 98 2.80 -4.15 12.00
C ILE A 98 2.26 -3.56 13.31
N SER A 99 3.00 -2.60 13.86
CA SER A 99 2.55 -1.89 15.06
C SER A 99 1.40 -0.94 14.75
N THR A 100 0.55 -0.63 15.74
CA THR A 100 -0.54 0.36 15.59
C THR A 100 -0.01 1.71 15.10
N PHE A 101 1.15 2.14 15.58
CA PHE A 101 1.78 3.38 15.12
C PHE A 101 2.12 3.34 13.63
N GLU A 102 2.69 2.24 13.14
CA GLU A 102 3.01 2.10 11.72
C GLU A 102 1.74 1.99 10.86
N VAL A 103 0.67 1.38 11.36
CA VAL A 103 -0.65 1.38 10.72
C VAL A 103 -1.11 2.82 10.50
N ASP A 104 -1.15 3.64 11.56
CA ASP A 104 -1.59 5.03 11.48
C ASP A 104 -0.75 5.86 10.48
N VAL A 105 0.58 5.71 10.55
CA VAL A 105 1.50 6.40 9.65
C VAL A 105 1.24 6.01 8.20
N TRP A 106 1.14 4.72 7.90
CA TRP A 106 0.95 4.25 6.53
C TRP A 106 -0.46 4.55 6.00
N SER A 107 -1.50 4.37 6.81
CA SER A 107 -2.87 4.74 6.42
C SER A 107 -2.95 6.23 6.07
N LYS A 108 -2.30 7.10 6.86
CA LYS A 108 -2.23 8.54 6.57
C LYS A 108 -1.40 8.85 5.32
N ARG A 109 -0.20 8.29 5.17
CA ARG A 109 0.67 8.47 3.99
C ARG A 109 -0.06 8.09 2.70
N LEU A 110 -0.69 6.91 2.67
CA LEU A 110 -1.41 6.42 1.49
C LEU A 110 -2.65 7.26 1.16
N LYS A 111 -3.35 7.78 2.18
CA LYS A 111 -4.52 8.68 2.01
C LYS A 111 -4.13 10.02 1.40
N LEU A 112 -2.97 10.55 1.78
CA LEU A 112 -2.50 11.88 1.37
C LEU A 112 -1.52 11.84 0.18
N PHE A 113 -1.23 10.66 -0.37
CA PHE A 113 -0.25 10.48 -1.45
C PHE A 113 -0.44 11.42 -2.65
N GLU A 114 -1.70 11.65 -3.06
CA GLU A 114 -2.02 12.52 -4.21
C GLU A 114 -1.88 14.02 -3.92
N LEU A 115 -1.74 14.42 -2.64
CA LEU A 115 -1.55 15.81 -2.24
C LEU A 115 -0.08 16.25 -2.30
N GLY A 116 0.83 15.32 -2.62
CA GLY A 116 2.25 15.61 -2.73
C GLY A 116 2.54 16.64 -3.83
N SER A 117 3.28 17.67 -3.48
CA SER A 117 3.68 18.73 -4.41
C SER A 117 5.13 18.52 -4.89
N PRO A 118 5.46 18.79 -6.17
CA PRO A 118 6.83 18.73 -6.65
C PRO A 118 7.76 19.64 -5.84
N VAL A 119 9.00 19.20 -5.63
CA VAL A 119 10.01 19.99 -4.90
C VAL A 119 11.04 20.59 -5.85
N GLY A 120 11.45 21.82 -5.56
CA GLY A 120 12.54 22.48 -6.28
C GLY A 120 13.94 22.05 -5.80
N ASP A 121 14.07 21.72 -4.51
CA ASP A 121 15.31 21.24 -3.90
C ASP A 121 15.09 19.84 -3.31
N VAL A 122 15.79 18.86 -3.89
CA VAL A 122 15.67 17.45 -3.52
C VAL A 122 16.67 17.14 -2.40
N PRO A 123 16.24 16.54 -1.27
CA PRO A 123 17.13 16.10 -0.21
C PRO A 123 18.28 15.22 -0.74
N ASP A 124 19.49 15.36 -0.20
CA ASP A 124 20.68 14.63 -0.68
C ASP A 124 20.47 13.11 -0.76
N VAL A 125 19.81 12.55 0.25
CA VAL A 125 19.44 11.13 0.35
C VAL A 125 18.54 10.66 -0.82
N LEU A 126 17.80 11.57 -1.45
CA LEU A 126 16.90 11.26 -2.58
C LEU A 126 17.46 11.65 -3.94
N LYS A 127 18.59 12.37 -4.00
CA LYS A 127 19.22 12.79 -5.27
C LYS A 127 19.54 11.62 -6.22
N PRO A 128 19.99 10.44 -5.75
CA PRO A 128 20.21 9.30 -6.64
C PRO A 128 18.97 8.91 -7.46
N PHE A 129 17.78 8.98 -6.85
CA PHE A 129 16.52 8.70 -7.54
C PHE A 129 16.15 9.79 -8.55
N SER A 130 16.32 11.06 -8.18
CA SER A 130 16.02 12.16 -9.09
C SER A 130 16.92 12.13 -10.35
N ARG A 131 18.18 11.71 -10.22
CA ARG A 131 19.13 11.59 -11.33
C ARG A 131 18.73 10.57 -12.39
N VAL A 132 17.94 9.56 -12.03
CA VAL A 132 17.42 8.57 -12.98
C VAL A 132 16.04 8.94 -13.53
N GLY A 133 15.54 10.14 -13.23
CA GLY A 133 14.26 10.65 -13.74
C GLY A 133 13.07 10.42 -12.81
N ALA A 134 13.29 10.05 -11.55
CA ALA A 134 12.20 9.99 -10.58
C ALA A 134 11.77 11.38 -10.14
N GLU A 135 10.46 11.58 -10.02
CA GLU A 135 9.88 12.77 -9.44
C GLU A 135 9.98 12.67 -7.91
N VAL A 136 10.35 13.75 -7.24
CA VAL A 136 10.28 13.84 -5.78
C VAL A 136 9.18 14.81 -5.41
N ARG A 137 8.24 14.34 -4.58
CA ARG A 137 7.14 15.14 -4.05
C ARG A 137 7.28 15.31 -2.55
N TYR A 138 6.74 16.39 -2.01
CA TYR A 138 6.65 16.65 -0.59
C TYR A 138 5.19 16.71 -0.14
N ILE A 139 4.88 16.02 0.96
CA ILE A 139 3.56 16.00 1.62
C ILE A 139 3.72 16.69 2.97
N GLU A 140 3.14 17.88 3.11
CA GLU A 140 3.33 18.74 4.27
C GLU A 140 2.75 18.11 5.54
N GLU A 141 1.58 17.49 5.44
CA GLU A 141 0.81 16.97 6.58
C GLU A 141 1.44 15.74 7.26
N THR A 142 2.39 15.08 6.60
CA THR A 142 3.20 14.00 7.15
C THR A 142 4.69 14.32 7.19
N PHE A 143 5.07 15.50 6.70
CA PHE A 143 6.46 15.94 6.54
C PHE A 143 7.32 14.94 5.76
N ASP A 144 6.73 14.25 4.79
CA ASP A 144 7.42 13.23 4.00
C ASP A 144 7.78 13.75 2.61
N TYR A 145 8.99 13.43 2.18
CA TYR A 145 9.33 13.37 0.77
C TYR A 145 9.04 11.97 0.25
N VAL A 146 8.50 11.87 -0.95
CA VAL A 146 8.21 10.60 -1.62
C VAL A 146 8.82 10.62 -3.02
N VAL A 147 9.57 9.57 -3.35
CA VAL A 147 10.07 9.32 -4.69
C VAL A 147 8.95 8.68 -5.49
N VAL A 148 8.68 9.13 -6.73
CA VAL A 148 7.68 8.56 -7.62
C VAL A 148 8.28 8.35 -9.01
N PHE A 149 8.19 7.13 -9.53
CA PHE A 149 8.63 6.78 -10.88
C PHE A 149 7.59 5.88 -11.54
N ASN A 150 7.02 6.30 -12.68
CA ASN A 150 5.97 5.56 -13.39
C ASN A 150 4.80 5.09 -12.50
N GLY A 151 4.37 5.94 -11.55
CA GLY A 151 3.28 5.64 -10.62
C GLY A 151 3.64 4.69 -9.47
N VAL A 152 4.94 4.37 -9.30
CA VAL A 152 5.47 3.58 -8.18
C VAL A 152 6.28 4.47 -7.27
N ALA A 153 6.01 4.38 -5.97
CA ALA A 153 6.68 5.11 -4.92
C ALA A 153 7.59 4.18 -4.10
N PRO A 154 8.86 4.03 -4.49
CA PRO A 154 9.77 3.09 -3.84
C PRO A 154 10.25 3.52 -2.46
N VAL A 155 10.35 4.83 -2.21
CA VAL A 155 11.00 5.39 -1.03
C VAL A 155 10.20 6.55 -0.47
N TRP A 156 10.01 6.51 0.84
CA TRP A 156 9.50 7.61 1.65
C TRP A 156 10.59 8.08 2.60
N TYR A 157 10.81 9.38 2.69
CA TYR A 157 11.78 10.00 3.59
C TYR A 157 11.10 11.04 4.46
N ASN A 158 11.06 10.81 5.76
CA ASN A 158 10.46 11.74 6.69
C ASN A 158 11.45 12.83 7.09
N LYS A 159 11.15 14.09 6.76
CA LYS A 159 12.01 15.25 6.99
C LYS A 159 12.32 15.48 8.47
N LEU A 160 11.36 15.20 9.36
CA LEU A 160 11.49 15.50 10.79
C LEU A 160 12.32 14.45 11.53
N THR A 161 12.13 13.18 11.18
CA THR A 161 12.80 12.06 11.85
C THR A 161 14.07 11.59 11.15
N GLY A 162 14.27 12.01 9.89
CA GLY A 162 15.35 11.50 9.04
C GLY A 162 15.15 10.05 8.60
N LYS A 163 14.00 9.43 8.93
CA LYS A 163 13.73 8.02 8.63
C LYS A 163 13.48 7.83 7.13
N VAL A 164 14.16 6.84 6.55
CA VAL A 164 13.91 6.34 5.20
C VAL A 164 13.15 5.02 5.29
N ASP A 165 11.97 4.97 4.69
CA ASP A 165 11.20 3.74 4.49
C ASP A 165 11.33 3.31 3.02
N ASP A 166 12.09 2.24 2.78
CA ASP A 166 12.35 1.67 1.46
C ASP A 166 11.50 0.41 1.23
N SER A 167 10.69 0.44 0.18
CA SER A 167 9.74 -0.62 -0.18
C SER A 167 10.14 -1.39 -1.44
N ARG A 168 11.34 -1.15 -1.96
CA ARG A 168 11.80 -1.73 -3.24
C ARG A 168 11.93 -3.24 -3.20
N GLU A 169 12.35 -3.83 -2.08
CA GLU A 169 12.41 -5.30 -1.95
C GLU A 169 11.04 -5.94 -2.22
N TRP A 170 10.00 -5.36 -1.61
CA TRP A 170 8.62 -5.85 -1.72
C TRP A 170 8.05 -5.61 -3.12
N GLN A 171 8.26 -4.41 -3.66
CA GLN A 171 7.83 -4.05 -5.01
C GLN A 171 8.53 -4.91 -6.08
N LYS A 172 9.84 -5.19 -5.91
CA LYS A 172 10.60 -6.07 -6.80
C LYS A 172 10.06 -7.49 -6.77
N THR A 173 9.81 -8.02 -5.57
CA THR A 173 9.23 -9.36 -5.39
C THR A 173 7.84 -9.49 -6.03
N MET A 174 7.08 -8.39 -6.05
CA MET A 174 5.77 -8.30 -6.69
C MET A 174 5.81 -8.02 -8.20
N GLY A 175 7.00 -7.80 -8.79
CA GLY A 175 7.15 -7.40 -10.19
C GLY A 175 6.60 -6.00 -10.49
N LEU A 176 6.53 -5.13 -9.48
CA LEU A 176 6.01 -3.76 -9.57
C LEU A 176 7.13 -2.71 -9.68
N LEU A 177 8.35 -3.04 -9.25
CA LEU A 177 9.45 -2.09 -9.24
C LEU A 177 9.95 -1.82 -10.68
N PRO A 178 10.04 -0.56 -11.13
CA PRO A 178 10.70 -0.19 -12.38
C PRO A 178 12.17 -0.61 -12.38
N LYS A 179 12.66 -1.14 -13.50
CA LYS A 179 14.03 -1.68 -13.61
C LYS A 179 15.11 -0.63 -13.35
N GLU A 180 14.84 0.62 -13.71
CA GLU A 180 15.71 1.77 -13.53
C GLU A 180 16.00 2.06 -12.05
N LEU A 181 15.12 1.62 -11.16
CA LEU A 181 15.24 1.79 -9.72
C LEU A 181 15.93 0.61 -9.02
N GLU A 182 16.22 -0.47 -9.76
CA GLU A 182 16.99 -1.60 -9.26
C GLU A 182 18.47 -1.21 -9.11
N GLY A 183 19.00 -1.27 -7.90
CA GLY A 183 20.43 -1.01 -7.63
C GLY A 183 20.80 0.44 -7.31
N ILE A 184 19.83 1.34 -7.17
CA ILE A 184 20.07 2.67 -6.60
C ILE A 184 20.32 2.55 -5.10
N GLU A 185 21.34 3.22 -4.55
CA GLU A 185 21.50 3.33 -3.10
C GLU A 185 20.68 4.53 -2.60
N ALA A 186 19.88 4.31 -1.55
CA ALA A 186 19.10 5.32 -0.86
C ALA A 186 19.92 5.88 0.31
#